data_AF-S8C3Y4-F1
#
_entry.id   AF-S8C3Y4-F1
#
_cell.length_a   1.000
_cell.length_b   1.000
_cell.length_c   1.000
_cell.angle_alpha   90.00
_cell.angle_beta   90.00
_cell.angle_gamma   90.00
#
_symmetry.space_group_name_H-M   'P 1'
#
loop_
_entity.id
_entity.type
_entity.pdbx_description
1 polymer ?
#
loop_
_entity_poly.entity_id
_entity_poly.type
_entity_poly.pdbx_seq_one_letter_code
_entity_poly.pdbx_strand_id
1 'polypeptide(L)'
;SDRESVSYLSQREAAEIDEILMGPLGFSVDQLMELAGLSVATSIAEVYKPVEHSRILAICGPGNNGGDGLVAARHLHHFGYRPFICYPKRTAKPLYDGLITQLESLSVPFLSAEELPEDLSESFDVVVDAIFGFSFHGTPRPPFDDLTHRLAILGDNDRKIRKLPAVVSVDIPSGWHVEEGDVNGDGIKPDMLVSLTAPKLCARKFSGAHHFLGGRFVPPSIAEKFNLRLPQYPGTSMSVRIGKPPRVDISSLRENYISPEFSEAHAEADPYAQFQKWFDDALAAGSKEPNAMALSTAGKDGKPSSRMVLLKGFNADGFVWYTNYSSRKAHQMAENSQAALLFYWDKLNRQVRIEGPVEKVSEKESEEYFHSRPRGSQIGAIVSKQSTVIPGRQV
;
A
#
# COMPACT_ATOMS: atom_id res chain seq x y z
N SER A 1 8.85 -22.42 2.33
CA SER A 1 9.33 -22.08 3.68
C SER A 1 8.27 -21.22 4.33
N ASP A 2 7.78 -21.63 5.50
CA ASP A 2 6.77 -20.87 6.26
C ASP A 2 7.26 -19.44 6.48
N ARG A 3 6.60 -18.47 5.84
CA ARG A 3 6.68 -17.08 6.30
C ARG A 3 5.97 -17.08 7.66
N GLU A 4 6.77 -16.90 8.70
CA GLU A 4 6.47 -16.96 10.13
C GLU A 4 5.02 -16.61 10.49
N SER A 5 4.35 -17.54 11.16
CA SER A 5 2.98 -17.33 11.64
C SER A 5 2.96 -16.32 12.78
N VAL A 6 2.27 -15.20 12.56
CA VAL A 6 1.95 -14.21 13.59
C VAL A 6 1.21 -14.89 14.75
N SER A 7 1.53 -14.52 16.00
CA SER A 7 0.82 -15.03 17.19
C SER A 7 -0.61 -14.48 17.26
N TYR A 8 -1.53 -15.26 17.82
CA TYR A 8 -2.92 -14.88 18.03
C TYR A 8 -3.27 -14.97 19.52
N LEU A 9 -3.95 -13.96 20.04
CA LEU A 9 -4.31 -13.83 21.45
C LEU A 9 -5.71 -14.36 21.75
N SER A 10 -5.85 -15.06 22.86
CA SER A 10 -7.13 -15.26 23.54
C SER A 10 -7.69 -13.94 24.07
N GLN A 11 -8.98 -13.92 24.41
CA GLN A 11 -9.59 -12.72 25.02
C GLN A 11 -8.90 -12.36 26.34
N ARG A 12 -8.53 -13.38 27.11
CA ARG A 12 -7.83 -13.23 28.39
C ARG A 12 -6.43 -12.62 28.23
N GLU A 13 -5.63 -13.12 27.29
CA GLU A 13 -4.28 -12.59 27.06
C GLU A 13 -4.33 -11.15 26.55
N ALA A 14 -5.30 -10.82 25.67
CA ALA A 14 -5.50 -9.45 25.21
C ALA A 14 -5.81 -8.50 26.39
N ALA A 15 -6.71 -8.89 27.29
CA ALA A 15 -7.02 -8.11 28.49
C ALA A 15 -5.79 -7.96 29.42
N GLU A 16 -5.03 -9.03 29.64
CA GLU A 16 -3.84 -8.97 30.50
C GLU A 16 -2.75 -8.05 29.92
N ILE A 17 -2.55 -8.07 28.60
CA ILE A 17 -1.59 -7.17 27.93
C ILE A 17 -2.02 -5.72 28.11
N ASP A 18 -3.29 -5.40 27.88
CA ASP A 18 -3.85 -4.05 28.04
C ASP A 18 -3.68 -3.55 29.48
N GLU A 19 -3.96 -4.39 30.47
CA GLU A 19 -3.74 -4.08 31.89
C GLU A 19 -2.27 -3.78 32.21
N ILE A 20 -1.33 -4.54 31.63
CA ILE A 20 0.10 -4.32 31.86
C ILE A 20 0.59 -3.03 31.19
N LEU A 21 0.14 -2.77 29.96
CA LEU A 21 0.48 -1.55 29.22
C LEU A 21 0.01 -0.32 29.98
N MET A 22 -1.26 -0.30 30.40
CA MET A 22 -1.86 0.86 31.05
C MET A 22 -1.53 1.00 32.55
N GLY A 23 -1.13 -0.10 33.20
CA GLY A 23 -0.73 -0.09 34.60
C GLY A 23 0.79 0.01 34.74
N PRO A 24 1.51 -1.11 34.99
CA PRO A 24 2.95 -1.12 35.27
C PRO A 24 3.84 -0.39 34.26
N LEU A 25 3.46 -0.35 32.97
CA LEU A 25 4.28 0.28 31.93
C LEU A 25 3.92 1.76 31.70
N GLY A 26 2.85 2.26 32.31
CA GLY A 26 2.53 3.68 32.38
C GLY A 26 2.04 4.30 31.08
N PHE A 27 1.63 3.51 30.08
CA PHE A 27 0.95 4.07 28.91
C PHE A 27 -0.42 4.59 29.32
N SER A 28 -0.76 5.80 28.92
CA SER A 28 -2.12 6.30 29.11
C SER A 28 -3.05 5.83 28.00
N VAL A 29 -4.35 5.76 28.29
CA VAL A 29 -5.37 5.29 27.34
C VAL A 29 -5.36 6.12 26.05
N ASP A 30 -5.22 7.45 26.19
CA ASP A 30 -5.15 8.38 25.08
C ASP A 30 -3.92 8.16 24.18
N GLN A 31 -2.75 7.83 24.74
CA GLN A 31 -1.55 7.50 23.97
C GLN A 31 -1.75 6.25 23.12
N LEU A 32 -2.26 5.18 23.73
CA LEU A 32 -2.50 3.91 23.02
C LEU A 32 -3.58 4.07 21.96
N MET A 33 -4.67 4.76 22.30
CA MET A 33 -5.79 5.04 21.40
C MET A 33 -5.37 5.93 20.22
N GLU A 34 -4.53 6.94 20.46
CA GLU A 34 -4.01 7.80 19.38
C GLU A 34 -3.21 6.98 18.36
N LEU A 35 -2.33 6.10 18.84
CA LEU A 35 -1.52 5.23 18.00
C LEU A 35 -2.36 4.15 17.30
N ALA A 36 -3.36 3.60 17.98
CA ALA A 36 -4.27 2.61 17.44
C ALA A 36 -5.13 3.20 16.31
N GLY A 37 -5.79 4.33 16.55
CA GLY A 37 -6.59 5.00 15.52
C GLY A 37 -5.73 5.50 14.35
N LEU A 38 -4.51 5.96 14.60
CA LEU A 38 -3.54 6.25 13.53
C LEU A 38 -3.23 5.00 12.70
N SER A 39 -2.96 3.85 13.34
CA SER A 39 -2.74 2.58 12.62
C SER A 39 -3.94 2.16 11.77
N VAL A 40 -5.18 2.38 12.24
CA VAL A 40 -6.39 2.12 11.46
C VAL A 40 -6.44 3.04 10.24
N ALA A 41 -6.27 4.34 10.43
CA ALA A 41 -6.28 5.32 9.34
C ALA A 41 -5.18 5.04 8.31
N THR A 42 -3.96 4.69 8.73
CA THR A 42 -2.87 4.37 7.79
C THR A 42 -3.13 3.09 7.02
N SER A 43 -3.75 2.08 7.65
CA SER A 43 -4.11 0.82 6.98
C SER A 43 -5.18 1.04 5.90
N ILE A 44 -6.20 1.87 6.21
CA ILE A 44 -7.21 2.29 5.23
C ILE A 44 -6.54 3.04 4.08
N ALA A 45 -5.67 4.00 4.38
CA ALA A 45 -4.99 4.81 3.35
C ALA A 45 -4.00 4.04 2.48
N GLU A 46 -3.44 2.94 2.99
CA GLU A 46 -2.61 2.04 2.19
C GLU A 46 -3.42 1.41 1.05
N VAL A 47 -4.68 1.05 1.29
CA VAL A 47 -5.52 0.29 0.36
C VAL A 47 -6.49 1.17 -0.42
N TYR A 48 -7.32 1.95 0.26
CA TYR A 48 -8.46 2.64 -0.32
C TYR A 48 -8.09 4.10 -0.57
N LYS A 49 -7.61 4.45 -1.77
CA LYS A 49 -7.08 5.81 -2.02
C LYS A 49 -8.19 6.89 -1.96
N PRO A 50 -7.90 8.08 -1.39
CA PRO A 50 -8.92 9.13 -1.22
C PRO A 50 -9.58 9.58 -2.53
N VAL A 51 -8.84 9.51 -3.64
CA VAL A 51 -9.33 9.86 -4.99
C VAL A 51 -10.52 8.98 -5.42
N GLU A 52 -10.56 7.73 -4.96
CA GLU A 52 -11.57 6.74 -5.36
C GLU A 52 -12.55 6.38 -4.23
N HIS A 53 -12.13 6.59 -2.98
CA HIS A 53 -12.80 6.15 -1.76
C HIS A 53 -12.85 7.28 -0.73
N SER A 54 -13.33 8.45 -1.14
CA SER A 54 -13.24 9.67 -0.31
C SER A 54 -14.18 9.64 0.90
N ARG A 55 -15.40 9.10 0.75
CA ARG A 55 -16.46 9.20 1.77
C ARG A 55 -16.37 8.03 2.74
N ILE A 56 -16.00 8.32 3.99
CA ILE A 56 -15.81 7.31 5.04
C ILE A 56 -16.90 7.47 6.10
N LEU A 57 -17.64 6.42 6.43
CA LEU A 57 -18.50 6.40 7.61
C LEU A 57 -17.79 5.63 8.73
N ALA A 58 -17.53 6.25 9.88
CA ALA A 58 -17.07 5.57 11.07
C ALA A 58 -18.23 5.36 12.05
N ILE A 59 -18.55 4.10 12.34
CA ILE A 59 -19.58 3.73 13.33
C ILE A 59 -18.89 3.38 14.64
N CYS A 60 -19.00 4.28 15.61
CA CYS A 60 -18.26 4.21 16.87
C CYS A 60 -19.14 3.68 18.01
N GLY A 61 -18.63 2.69 18.73
CA GLY A 61 -19.30 2.17 19.93
C GLY A 61 -18.94 2.93 21.21
N PRO A 62 -19.53 2.57 22.35
CA PRO A 62 -19.39 3.30 23.62
C PRO A 62 -18.07 2.98 24.37
N GLY A 63 -17.17 2.20 23.79
CA GLY A 63 -15.93 1.75 24.44
C GLY A 63 -14.68 2.26 23.75
N ASN A 64 -13.53 1.68 24.12
CA ASN A 64 -12.23 2.05 23.57
C ASN A 64 -12.19 1.88 22.03
N ASN A 65 -12.81 0.81 21.49
CA ASN A 65 -12.89 0.60 20.05
C ASN A 65 -13.57 1.78 19.33
N GLY A 66 -14.60 2.37 19.95
CA GLY A 66 -15.24 3.57 19.41
C GLY A 66 -14.32 4.78 19.46
N GLY A 67 -13.54 4.93 20.53
CA GLY A 67 -12.48 5.93 20.62
C GLY A 67 -11.42 5.78 19.53
N ASP A 68 -10.97 4.55 19.25
CA ASP A 68 -10.06 4.25 18.14
C ASP A 68 -10.67 4.67 16.79
N GLY A 69 -11.97 4.43 16.60
CA GLY A 69 -12.72 4.90 15.42
C GLY A 69 -12.77 6.43 15.30
N LEU A 70 -12.98 7.16 16.40
CA LEU A 70 -12.96 8.63 16.41
C LEU A 70 -11.59 9.19 16.05
N VAL A 71 -10.52 8.62 16.63
CA VAL A 71 -9.13 8.97 16.29
C VAL A 71 -8.84 8.65 14.82
N ALA A 72 -9.22 7.47 14.34
CA ALA A 72 -9.03 7.06 12.95
C ALA A 72 -9.71 8.03 11.99
N ALA A 73 -10.95 8.43 12.27
CA ALA A 73 -11.67 9.40 11.46
C ALA A 73 -10.98 10.77 11.41
N ARG A 74 -10.42 11.25 12.54
CA ARG A 74 -9.63 12.49 12.57
C ARG A 74 -8.40 12.40 11.68
N HIS A 75 -7.63 11.31 11.76
CA HIS A 75 -6.46 11.12 10.89
C HIS A 75 -6.87 10.99 9.42
N LEU A 76 -7.96 10.28 9.12
CA LEU A 76 -8.50 10.18 7.76
C LEU A 76 -8.88 11.54 7.18
N HIS A 77 -9.45 12.46 7.97
CA HIS A 77 -9.65 13.84 7.53
C HIS A 77 -8.32 14.48 7.09
N HIS A 78 -7.27 14.38 7.90
CA HIS A 78 -5.94 14.91 7.56
C HIS A 78 -5.27 14.21 6.38
N PHE A 79 -5.65 12.97 6.09
CA PHE A 79 -5.17 12.22 4.91
C PHE A 79 -5.94 12.55 3.62
N GLY A 80 -6.92 13.47 3.67
CA GLY A 80 -7.67 13.94 2.51
C GLY A 80 -8.97 13.19 2.24
N TYR A 81 -9.46 12.41 3.21
CA TYR A 81 -10.79 11.80 3.15
C TYR A 81 -11.86 12.75 3.68
N ARG A 82 -13.12 12.41 3.39
CA ARG A 82 -14.32 13.04 3.95
C ARG A 82 -15.00 12.08 4.93
N PRO A 83 -14.60 12.07 6.22
CA PRO A 83 -15.23 11.22 7.22
C PRO A 83 -16.60 11.75 7.67
N PHE A 84 -17.44 10.83 8.13
CA PHE A 84 -18.72 11.03 8.80
C PHE A 84 -18.74 10.10 10.01
N ILE A 85 -19.32 10.54 11.13
CA ILE A 85 -19.32 9.77 12.38
C ILE A 85 -20.75 9.37 12.74
N CYS A 86 -20.99 8.08 13.01
CA CYS A 86 -22.16 7.63 13.74
C CYS A 86 -21.73 7.19 15.14
N TYR A 87 -22.00 8.02 16.16
CA TYR A 87 -21.63 7.72 17.56
C TYR A 87 -22.88 7.77 18.47
N PRO A 88 -23.76 6.75 18.40
CA PRO A 88 -25.11 6.82 18.96
C PRO A 88 -25.13 6.81 20.49
N LYS A 89 -24.12 6.18 21.13
CA LYS A 89 -23.99 6.14 22.58
C LYS A 89 -22.65 6.73 23.01
N ARG A 90 -22.64 8.05 23.22
CA ARG A 90 -21.45 8.80 23.64
C ARG A 90 -21.04 8.47 25.07
N THR A 91 -19.74 8.29 25.28
CA THR A 91 -19.17 7.97 26.59
C THR A 91 -18.88 9.25 27.37
N ALA A 92 -19.53 9.42 28.52
CA ALA A 92 -19.36 10.59 29.38
C ALA A 92 -18.03 10.56 30.14
N LYS A 93 -16.92 10.81 29.44
CA LYS A 93 -15.57 10.91 29.99
C LYS A 93 -14.79 12.00 29.22
N PRO A 94 -13.94 12.79 29.91
CA PRO A 94 -13.21 13.91 29.28
C PRO A 94 -12.40 13.52 28.03
N LEU A 95 -11.85 12.30 28.00
CA LEU A 95 -11.14 11.79 26.83
C LEU A 95 -12.03 11.81 25.57
N TYR A 96 -13.25 11.27 25.67
CA TYR A 96 -14.17 11.15 24.53
C TYR A 96 -14.77 12.51 24.15
N ASP A 97 -15.05 13.36 25.14
CA ASP A 97 -15.48 14.75 24.89
C ASP A 97 -14.40 15.51 24.10
N GLY A 98 -13.12 15.30 24.44
CA GLY A 98 -11.98 15.84 23.70
C GLY A 98 -11.91 15.33 22.27
N LEU A 99 -12.08 14.02 22.04
CA LEU A 99 -12.08 13.45 20.69
C LEU A 99 -13.23 13.99 19.82
N ILE A 100 -14.42 14.14 20.41
CA ILE A 100 -15.57 14.74 19.72
C ILE A 100 -15.26 16.20 19.37
N THR A 101 -14.76 16.99 20.32
CA THR A 101 -14.40 18.41 20.11
C THR A 101 -13.38 18.56 18.99
N GLN A 102 -12.37 17.68 18.92
CA GLN A 102 -11.37 17.67 17.85
C GLN A 102 -12.00 17.44 16.47
N LEU A 103 -12.91 16.45 16.34
CA LEU A 103 -13.63 16.17 15.10
C LEU A 103 -14.56 17.33 14.69
N GLU A 104 -15.28 17.91 15.65
CA GLU A 104 -16.16 19.06 15.43
C GLU A 104 -15.36 20.29 14.96
N SER A 105 -14.16 20.52 15.51
CA SER A 105 -13.25 21.60 15.07
C SER A 105 -12.80 21.45 13.61
N LEU A 106 -12.79 20.22 13.09
CA LEU A 106 -12.48 19.90 11.69
C LEU A 106 -13.74 19.90 10.82
N SER A 107 -14.89 20.28 11.37
CA SER A 107 -16.21 20.24 10.73
C SER A 107 -16.59 18.84 10.23
N VAL A 108 -16.14 17.79 10.92
CA VAL A 108 -16.53 16.41 10.62
C VAL A 108 -17.98 16.19 11.10
N PRO A 109 -18.92 15.80 10.21
CA PRO A 109 -20.32 15.63 10.56
C PRO A 109 -20.56 14.41 11.45
N PHE A 110 -21.41 14.58 12.45
CA PHE A 110 -21.96 13.51 13.28
C PHE A 110 -23.40 13.24 12.85
N LEU A 111 -23.69 11.99 12.51
CA LEU A 111 -25.00 11.47 12.13
C LEU A 111 -25.52 10.60 13.28
N SER A 112 -26.82 10.72 13.57
CA SER A 112 -27.55 9.74 14.38
C SER A 112 -27.76 8.44 13.61
N ALA A 113 -28.09 7.36 14.31
CA ALA A 113 -28.35 6.06 13.67
C ALA A 113 -29.56 6.14 12.72
N GLU A 114 -30.53 7.00 13.06
CA GLU A 114 -31.75 7.25 12.30
C GLU A 114 -31.52 8.10 11.04
N GLU A 115 -30.45 8.92 11.02
CA GLU A 115 -30.06 9.72 9.85
C GLU A 115 -29.24 8.94 8.82
N LEU A 116 -28.78 7.73 9.16
CA LEU A 116 -28.07 6.89 8.21
C LEU A 116 -29.01 6.39 7.11
N PRO A 117 -28.60 6.44 5.83
CA PRO A 117 -29.41 5.90 4.75
C PRO A 117 -29.60 4.38 4.92
N GLU A 118 -30.74 3.87 4.44
CA GLU A 118 -30.99 2.42 4.42
C GLU A 118 -29.92 1.68 3.59
N ASP A 119 -29.59 2.22 2.41
CA ASP A 119 -28.49 1.74 1.58
C ASP A 119 -27.24 2.62 1.77
N LEU A 120 -26.28 2.11 2.55
CA LEU A 120 -25.02 2.80 2.81
C LEU A 120 -24.17 2.99 1.54
N SER A 121 -24.39 2.20 0.48
CA SER A 121 -23.57 2.23 -0.75
C SER A 121 -23.76 3.49 -1.59
N GLU A 122 -24.89 4.19 -1.44
CA GLU A 122 -25.13 5.44 -2.16
C GLU A 122 -24.29 6.59 -1.57
N SER A 123 -24.03 6.55 -0.26
CA SER A 123 -23.47 7.67 0.50
C SER A 123 -22.02 7.50 0.90
N PHE A 124 -21.52 6.26 1.00
CA PHE A 124 -20.19 5.98 1.53
C PHE A 124 -19.41 5.02 0.64
N ASP A 125 -18.09 5.19 0.62
CA ASP A 125 -17.17 4.33 -0.13
C ASP A 125 -16.48 3.31 0.79
N VAL A 126 -16.32 3.66 2.07
CA VAL A 126 -15.79 2.78 3.13
C VAL A 126 -16.61 2.98 4.40
N VAL A 127 -16.90 1.89 5.09
CA VAL A 127 -17.52 1.90 6.42
C VAL A 127 -16.57 1.28 7.43
N VAL A 128 -16.20 2.04 8.45
CA VAL A 128 -15.34 1.63 9.56
C VAL A 128 -16.23 1.14 10.71
N ASP A 129 -16.17 -0.17 10.94
CA ASP A 129 -16.74 -0.86 12.08
C ASP A 129 -15.81 -0.68 13.29
N ALA A 130 -16.14 0.31 14.12
CA ALA A 130 -15.48 0.63 15.38
C ALA A 130 -16.45 0.46 16.57
N ILE A 131 -17.38 -0.49 16.48
CA ILE A 131 -18.46 -0.64 17.47
C ILE A 131 -17.98 -1.41 18.70
N PHE A 132 -17.58 -2.67 18.55
CA PHE A 132 -17.19 -3.54 19.66
C PHE A 132 -15.79 -4.12 19.44
N GLY A 133 -14.91 -3.92 20.42
CA GLY A 133 -13.58 -4.52 20.46
C GLY A 133 -13.55 -5.81 21.27
N PHE A 134 -12.34 -6.34 21.48
CA PHE A 134 -12.14 -7.64 22.16
C PHE A 134 -12.69 -7.74 23.59
N SER A 135 -12.95 -6.63 24.29
CA SER A 135 -13.47 -6.64 25.66
C SER A 135 -15.00 -6.73 25.75
N PHE A 136 -15.70 -6.74 24.62
CA PHE A 136 -17.16 -6.86 24.61
C PHE A 136 -17.61 -8.28 25.00
N HIS A 137 -18.70 -8.35 25.76
CA HIS A 137 -19.34 -9.59 26.16
C HIS A 137 -20.86 -9.51 25.96
N GLY A 138 -21.45 -10.62 25.50
CA GLY A 138 -22.89 -10.76 25.31
C GLY A 138 -23.37 -10.41 23.90
N THR A 139 -24.67 -10.15 23.77
CA THR A 139 -25.31 -9.80 22.50
C THR A 139 -25.39 -8.29 22.31
N PRO A 140 -25.19 -7.77 21.08
CA PRO A 140 -25.50 -6.39 20.74
C PRO A 140 -26.93 -6.02 21.15
N ARG A 141 -27.11 -4.79 21.63
CA ARG A 141 -28.42 -4.23 22.01
C ARG A 141 -28.69 -2.96 21.19
N PRO A 142 -29.95 -2.52 21.08
CA PRO A 142 -30.28 -1.28 20.39
C PRO A 142 -29.44 -0.07 20.83
N PRO A 143 -28.98 0.77 19.89
CA PRO A 143 -29.15 0.67 18.43
C PRO A 143 -28.07 -0.17 17.70
N PHE A 144 -27.17 -0.83 18.45
CA PHE A 144 -26.01 -1.50 17.87
C PHE A 144 -26.32 -2.83 17.18
N ASP A 145 -27.41 -3.50 17.58
CA ASP A 145 -27.92 -4.69 16.89
C ASP A 145 -28.29 -4.37 15.43
N ASP A 146 -29.10 -3.35 15.20
CA ASP A 146 -29.46 -2.87 13.86
C ASP A 146 -28.23 -2.46 13.04
N LEU A 147 -27.33 -1.67 13.63
CA LEU A 147 -26.09 -1.24 12.96
C LEU A 147 -25.21 -2.43 12.56
N THR A 148 -25.02 -3.42 13.43
CA THR A 148 -24.25 -4.64 13.09
C THR A 148 -24.94 -5.46 12.01
N HIS A 149 -26.27 -5.54 12.02
CA HIS A 149 -27.03 -6.22 10.98
C HIS A 149 -26.87 -5.51 9.61
N ARG A 150 -26.96 -4.19 9.56
CA ARG A 150 -26.74 -3.40 8.33
C ARG A 150 -25.35 -3.63 7.74
N LEU A 151 -24.32 -3.77 8.59
CA LEU A 151 -22.97 -4.09 8.13
C LEU A 151 -22.84 -5.53 7.63
N ALA A 152 -23.53 -6.49 8.26
CA ALA A 152 -23.48 -7.89 7.85
C ALA A 152 -24.06 -8.12 6.44
N ILE A 153 -25.16 -7.44 6.10
CA ILE A 153 -25.79 -7.57 4.77
C ILE A 153 -24.95 -6.98 3.63
N LEU A 154 -24.05 -6.03 3.90
CA LEU A 154 -23.10 -5.50 2.91
C LEU A 154 -22.05 -6.55 2.49
N GLY A 155 -21.84 -7.57 3.32
CA GLY A 155 -20.90 -8.65 3.07
C GLY A 155 -21.43 -9.75 2.14
N ASP A 156 -22.72 -9.75 1.83
CA ASP A 156 -23.37 -10.84 1.10
C ASP A 156 -23.19 -10.72 -0.44
N ASN A 157 -23.27 -11.86 -1.13
CA ASN A 157 -22.67 -12.16 -2.45
C ASN A 157 -23.12 -11.32 -3.69
N ASP A 158 -23.77 -10.17 -3.54
CA ASP A 158 -24.32 -9.39 -4.67
C ASP A 158 -23.33 -8.38 -5.28
N ARG A 159 -22.03 -8.56 -5.03
CA ARG A 159 -20.91 -7.71 -5.53
C ARG A 159 -20.77 -7.66 -7.06
N LYS A 160 -21.53 -8.46 -7.80
CA LYS A 160 -21.46 -8.49 -9.27
C LYS A 160 -22.28 -7.39 -9.94
N ILE A 161 -23.20 -6.73 -9.22
CA ILE A 161 -24.16 -5.78 -9.82
C ILE A 161 -23.97 -4.35 -9.28
N ARG A 162 -23.44 -4.16 -8.06
CA ARG A 162 -23.29 -2.83 -7.43
C ARG A 162 -21.92 -2.64 -6.76
N LYS A 163 -21.39 -1.40 -6.79
CA LYS A 163 -20.19 -0.99 -6.05
C LYS A 163 -20.59 -0.81 -4.57
N LEU A 164 -20.41 -1.84 -3.77
CA LEU A 164 -20.65 -1.79 -2.32
C LEU A 164 -19.48 -1.09 -1.61
N PRO A 165 -19.73 -0.42 -0.46
CA PRO A 165 -18.67 0.16 0.34
C PRO A 165 -17.80 -0.94 0.94
N ALA A 166 -16.50 -0.68 1.05
CA ALA A 166 -15.61 -1.60 1.73
C ALA A 166 -15.87 -1.55 3.25
N VAL A 167 -15.98 -2.71 3.89
CA VAL A 167 -16.16 -2.79 5.35
C VAL A 167 -14.81 -3.01 6.02
N VAL A 168 -14.45 -2.14 6.98
CA VAL A 168 -13.18 -2.18 7.72
C VAL A 168 -13.48 -2.36 9.21
N SER A 169 -13.14 -3.51 9.79
CA SER A 169 -13.30 -3.74 11.23
C SER A 169 -12.04 -3.39 12.01
N VAL A 170 -12.24 -2.61 13.07
CA VAL A 170 -11.20 -2.24 14.04
C VAL A 170 -11.10 -3.32 15.09
N ASP A 171 -9.90 -3.87 15.22
CA ASP A 171 -9.48 -4.90 16.14
C ASP A 171 -10.09 -6.29 15.94
N ILE A 172 -11.40 -6.38 16.04
CA ILE A 172 -12.23 -7.56 15.74
C ILE A 172 -13.51 -7.11 15.02
N PRO A 173 -14.12 -7.95 14.16
CA PRO A 173 -15.42 -7.62 13.59
C PRO A 173 -16.51 -7.61 14.67
N SER A 174 -17.28 -6.52 14.75
CA SER A 174 -18.29 -6.37 15.79
C SER A 174 -19.33 -7.48 15.73
N GLY A 175 -19.64 -8.06 16.89
CA GLY A 175 -20.55 -9.19 17.02
C GLY A 175 -19.90 -10.57 16.87
N TRP A 176 -18.64 -10.67 16.44
CA TRP A 176 -17.92 -11.95 16.45
C TRP A 176 -17.53 -12.35 17.88
N HIS A 177 -17.51 -13.65 18.14
CA HIS A 177 -16.85 -14.19 19.34
C HIS A 177 -15.34 -14.00 19.22
N VAL A 178 -14.70 -13.47 20.27
CA VAL A 178 -13.27 -13.06 20.25
C VAL A 178 -12.31 -14.20 19.90
N GLU A 179 -12.71 -15.45 20.17
CA GLU A 179 -11.88 -16.62 19.89
C GLU A 179 -12.41 -17.51 18.76
N GLU A 180 -13.74 -17.62 18.65
CA GLU A 180 -14.38 -18.56 17.73
C GLU A 180 -14.76 -17.90 16.39
N GLY A 181 -14.78 -16.56 16.36
CA GLY A 181 -15.19 -15.78 15.21
C GLY A 181 -16.70 -15.70 15.06
N ASP A 182 -17.16 -15.73 13.82
CA ASP A 182 -18.58 -15.74 13.50
C ASP A 182 -19.19 -17.12 13.73
N VAL A 183 -19.73 -17.33 14.94
CA VAL A 183 -20.27 -18.62 15.39
C VAL A 183 -21.54 -19.01 14.61
N ASN A 184 -22.37 -18.01 14.27
CA ASN A 184 -23.68 -18.24 13.65
C ASN A 184 -23.64 -18.14 12.11
N GLY A 185 -22.58 -17.54 11.55
CA GLY A 185 -22.37 -17.40 10.11
C GLY A 185 -23.05 -16.18 9.48
N ASP A 186 -23.85 -15.45 10.25
CA ASP A 186 -24.60 -14.24 9.89
C ASP A 186 -23.91 -12.93 10.32
N GLY A 187 -22.71 -13.02 10.87
CA GLY A 187 -21.93 -11.87 11.30
C GLY A 187 -21.32 -11.06 10.16
N ILE A 188 -20.77 -9.89 10.52
CA ILE A 188 -20.10 -8.97 9.59
C ILE A 188 -18.98 -9.69 8.83
N LYS A 189 -18.89 -9.47 7.52
CA LYS A 189 -17.83 -9.99 6.64
C LYS A 189 -16.94 -8.82 6.16
N PRO A 190 -15.97 -8.37 6.97
CA PRO A 190 -15.17 -7.21 6.58
C PRO A 190 -14.24 -7.52 5.40
N ASP A 191 -14.04 -6.53 4.54
CA ASP A 191 -13.00 -6.54 3.50
C ASP A 191 -11.61 -6.35 4.09
N MET A 192 -11.55 -5.56 5.17
CA MET A 192 -10.33 -5.29 5.91
C MET A 192 -10.52 -5.52 7.40
N LEU A 193 -9.57 -6.23 8.01
CA LEU A 193 -9.43 -6.31 9.47
C LEU A 193 -8.13 -5.62 9.87
N VAL A 194 -8.20 -4.67 10.82
CA VAL A 194 -7.03 -4.05 11.43
C VAL A 194 -6.92 -4.52 12.87
N SER A 195 -6.14 -5.58 13.11
CA SER A 195 -5.87 -6.08 14.46
C SER A 195 -4.94 -5.11 15.20
N LEU A 196 -5.23 -4.78 16.45
CA LEU A 196 -4.41 -3.90 17.28
C LEU A 196 -3.61 -4.72 18.29
N THR A 197 -2.37 -4.30 18.56
CA THR A 197 -1.40 -4.95 19.49
C THR A 197 -0.92 -6.31 18.97
N ALA A 198 -1.83 -7.27 18.87
CA ALA A 198 -1.68 -8.54 18.18
C ALA A 198 -3.08 -9.05 17.74
N PRO A 199 -3.18 -9.88 16.69
CA PRO A 199 -4.44 -10.47 16.26
C PRO A 199 -5.12 -11.28 17.37
N LYS A 200 -6.44 -11.16 17.48
CA LYS A 200 -7.25 -12.05 18.35
C LYS A 200 -7.52 -13.38 17.66
N LEU A 201 -7.77 -14.43 18.42
CA LEU A 201 -7.99 -15.79 17.90
C LEU A 201 -9.07 -15.86 16.81
N CYS A 202 -10.13 -15.06 16.91
CA CYS A 202 -11.18 -14.95 15.88
C CYS A 202 -10.64 -14.56 14.50
N ALA A 203 -9.54 -13.80 14.43
CA ALA A 203 -8.94 -13.34 13.18
C ALA A 203 -8.40 -14.51 12.33
N ARG A 204 -8.25 -15.72 12.90
CA ARG A 204 -7.96 -16.93 12.10
C ARG A 204 -9.10 -17.31 11.16
N LYS A 205 -10.32 -16.87 11.44
CA LYS A 205 -11.52 -17.07 10.61
C LYS A 205 -11.75 -15.93 9.61
N PHE A 206 -10.95 -14.88 9.67
CA PHE A 206 -11.04 -13.76 8.73
C PHE A 206 -10.72 -14.24 7.31
N SER A 207 -11.59 -13.90 6.37
CA SER A 207 -11.51 -14.27 4.95
C SER A 207 -11.49 -13.08 4.00
N GLY A 208 -11.50 -11.86 4.52
CA GLY A 208 -11.42 -10.64 3.71
C GLY A 208 -10.07 -10.47 3.02
N ALA A 209 -10.02 -9.52 2.08
CA ALA A 209 -8.86 -9.31 1.22
C ALA A 209 -7.65 -8.72 1.96
N HIS A 210 -7.86 -8.04 3.08
CA HIS A 210 -6.84 -7.22 3.73
C HIS A 210 -6.80 -7.45 5.24
N HIS A 211 -5.72 -8.05 5.75
CA HIS A 211 -5.48 -8.12 7.19
C HIS A 211 -4.25 -7.29 7.53
N PHE A 212 -4.41 -6.34 8.44
CA PHE A 212 -3.33 -5.50 8.95
C PHE A 212 -3.15 -5.74 10.45
N LEU A 213 -1.90 -5.59 10.89
CA LEU A 213 -1.52 -5.44 12.28
C LEU A 213 -1.11 -3.99 12.51
N GLY A 214 -1.80 -3.33 13.43
CA GLY A 214 -1.54 -1.99 13.93
C GLY A 214 -1.15 -2.00 15.41
N GLY A 215 -1.00 -0.81 16.00
CA GLY A 215 -0.57 -0.67 17.38
C GLY A 215 0.91 -0.97 17.57
N ARG A 216 1.77 -0.28 16.81
CA ARG A 216 3.23 -0.40 16.88
C ARG A 216 3.80 0.25 18.16
N PHE A 217 3.44 -0.31 19.30
CA PHE A 217 3.89 0.15 20.62
C PHE A 217 4.22 -0.99 21.58
N VAL A 218 4.06 -2.26 21.15
CA VAL A 218 4.31 -3.44 22.00
C VAL A 218 5.78 -3.50 22.43
N PRO A 219 6.09 -3.37 23.73
CA PRO A 219 7.46 -3.44 24.21
C PRO A 219 8.04 -4.86 24.07
N PRO A 220 9.37 -5.01 23.88
CA PRO A 220 10.00 -6.33 23.81
C PRO A 220 9.68 -7.24 25.00
N SER A 221 9.59 -6.67 26.22
CA SER A 221 9.25 -7.42 27.43
C SER A 221 7.85 -8.04 27.39
N ILE A 222 6.88 -7.40 26.73
CA ILE A 222 5.54 -7.96 26.51
C ILE A 222 5.60 -9.05 25.45
N ALA A 223 6.29 -8.80 24.34
CA ALA A 223 6.45 -9.80 23.29
C ALA A 223 7.13 -11.07 23.83
N GLU A 224 8.14 -10.95 24.67
CA GLU A 224 8.80 -12.07 25.35
C GLU A 224 7.87 -12.76 26.35
N LYS A 225 7.21 -12.01 27.25
CA LYS A 225 6.33 -12.56 28.29
C LYS A 225 5.20 -13.41 27.69
N PHE A 226 4.59 -12.96 26.60
CA PHE A 226 3.46 -13.65 25.95
C PHE A 226 3.88 -14.46 24.72
N ASN A 227 5.20 -14.62 24.48
CA ASN A 227 5.74 -15.34 23.33
C ASN A 227 5.12 -14.90 21.98
N LEU A 228 4.99 -13.59 21.80
CA LEU A 228 4.39 -12.98 20.62
C LEU A 228 5.39 -12.97 19.46
N ARG A 229 5.01 -13.62 18.36
CA ARG A 229 5.68 -13.46 17.07
C ARG A 229 4.99 -12.34 16.31
N LEU A 230 5.57 -11.15 16.40
CA LEU A 230 5.10 -9.97 15.68
C LEU A 230 6.00 -9.72 14.45
N PRO A 231 5.43 -9.38 13.29
CA PRO A 231 6.20 -9.07 12.09
C PRO A 231 6.97 -7.76 12.26
N GLN A 232 8.05 -7.60 11.48
CA GLN A 232 8.75 -6.34 11.42
C GLN A 232 7.90 -5.30 10.65
N TYR A 233 7.66 -4.15 11.28
CA TYR A 233 7.01 -3.03 10.63
C TYR A 233 7.98 -2.32 9.66
N PRO A 234 7.56 -2.05 8.41
CA PRO A 234 8.44 -1.43 7.42
C PRO A 234 8.67 0.05 7.73
N GLY A 235 9.95 0.45 7.81
CA GLY A 235 10.35 1.85 8.02
C GLY A 235 9.66 2.48 9.23
N THR A 236 8.96 3.60 9.01
CA THR A 236 8.19 4.36 10.00
C THR A 236 6.70 4.00 10.01
N SER A 237 6.27 2.95 9.31
CA SER A 237 4.86 2.58 9.25
C SER A 237 4.31 2.20 10.63
N MET A 238 3.08 2.64 10.90
CA MET A 238 2.32 2.31 12.12
C MET A 238 1.46 1.06 11.95
N SER A 239 1.38 0.51 10.74
CA SER A 239 0.72 -0.76 10.45
C SER A 239 1.52 -1.61 9.47
N VAL A 240 1.25 -2.90 9.45
CA VAL A 240 1.88 -3.85 8.53
C VAL A 240 0.86 -4.89 8.09
N ARG A 241 0.82 -5.17 6.79
CA ARG A 241 -0.05 -6.21 6.25
C ARG A 241 0.41 -7.58 6.74
N ILE A 242 -0.52 -8.35 7.27
CA ILE A 242 -0.33 -9.73 7.74
C ILE A 242 -1.23 -10.69 6.96
N GLY A 243 -0.96 -12.00 7.06
CA GLY A 243 -1.71 -13.01 6.33
C GLY A 243 -1.25 -13.22 4.87
N LYS A 244 -2.06 -13.94 4.08
CA LYS A 244 -1.73 -14.23 2.68
C LYS A 244 -1.95 -12.96 1.84
N PRO A 245 -1.00 -12.57 0.96
CA PRO A 245 -1.26 -11.51 0.01
C PRO A 245 -2.48 -11.89 -0.85
N PRO A 246 -3.38 -10.96 -1.16
CA PRO A 246 -4.55 -11.25 -1.98
C PRO A 246 -4.08 -11.84 -3.31
N ARG A 247 -4.82 -12.83 -3.83
CA ARG A 247 -4.64 -13.26 -5.22
C ARG A 247 -5.14 -12.13 -6.11
N VAL A 248 -4.20 -11.35 -6.62
CA VAL A 248 -4.49 -10.26 -7.55
C VAL A 248 -4.88 -10.87 -8.89
N ASP A 249 -6.10 -10.59 -9.36
CA ASP A 249 -6.45 -10.80 -10.75
C ASP A 249 -5.69 -9.76 -11.58
N ILE A 250 -4.75 -10.22 -12.40
CA ILE A 250 -3.89 -9.35 -13.23
C ILE A 250 -4.75 -8.44 -14.12
N SER A 251 -5.92 -8.90 -14.56
CA SER A 251 -6.82 -8.09 -15.39
C SER A 251 -7.41 -6.89 -14.65
N SER A 252 -7.55 -6.98 -13.33
CA SER A 252 -8.08 -5.91 -12.46
C SER A 252 -7.05 -4.81 -12.14
N LEU A 253 -5.77 -5.01 -12.46
CA LEU A 253 -4.70 -4.02 -12.28
C LEU A 253 -4.70 -2.91 -13.35
N ARG A 254 -5.64 -2.95 -14.30
CA ARG A 254 -5.70 -1.96 -15.37
C ARG A 254 -6.11 -0.60 -14.81
N GLU A 255 -5.16 0.34 -14.80
CA GLU A 255 -5.44 1.73 -14.52
C GLU A 255 -6.05 2.44 -15.74
N ASN A 256 -7.00 3.35 -15.49
CA ASN A 256 -7.52 4.24 -16.52
C ASN A 256 -6.60 5.46 -16.61
N TYR A 257 -5.70 5.45 -17.59
CA TYR A 257 -4.78 6.56 -17.83
C TYR A 257 -5.55 7.80 -18.32
N ILE A 258 -5.65 8.82 -17.47
CA ILE A 258 -6.12 10.15 -17.85
C ILE A 258 -4.89 11.02 -18.10
N SER A 259 -4.41 11.05 -19.34
CA SER A 259 -3.33 11.95 -19.78
C SER A 259 -3.90 13.08 -20.64
N PRO A 260 -3.27 14.27 -20.65
CA PRO A 260 -3.59 15.31 -21.62
C PRO A 260 -3.50 14.75 -23.04
N GLU A 261 -4.42 15.15 -23.91
CA GLU A 261 -4.42 14.74 -25.31
C GLU A 261 -3.11 15.15 -26.00
N PHE A 262 -2.40 14.18 -26.57
CA PHE A 262 -1.20 14.43 -27.37
C PHE A 262 -1.57 14.30 -28.85
N SER A 263 -1.50 15.42 -29.56
CA SER A 263 -1.75 15.50 -31.00
C SER A 263 -0.48 15.92 -31.74
N GLU A 264 -0.36 15.53 -32.99
CA GLU A 264 0.76 15.91 -33.87
C GLU A 264 0.97 17.44 -33.94
N ALA A 265 -0.10 18.22 -33.85
CA ALA A 265 -0.04 19.69 -33.82
C ALA A 265 0.72 20.27 -32.61
N HIS A 266 0.92 19.50 -31.54
CA HIS A 266 1.64 19.90 -30.33
C HIS A 266 3.04 19.27 -30.23
N ALA A 267 3.42 18.45 -31.22
CA ALA A 267 4.74 17.85 -31.29
C ALA A 267 5.75 18.82 -31.92
N GLU A 268 6.98 18.80 -31.42
CA GLU A 268 8.09 19.48 -32.09
C GLU A 268 8.38 18.80 -33.43
N ALA A 269 8.75 19.58 -34.44
CA ALA A 269 9.08 19.05 -35.76
C ALA A 269 10.39 18.23 -35.76
N ASP A 270 11.33 18.58 -34.87
CA ASP A 270 12.56 17.83 -34.66
C ASP A 270 12.36 16.77 -33.56
N PRO A 271 12.51 15.47 -33.85
CA PRO A 271 12.36 14.41 -32.85
C PRO A 271 13.35 14.52 -31.69
N TYR A 272 14.54 15.10 -31.89
CA TYR A 272 15.51 15.30 -30.80
C TYR A 272 15.09 16.43 -29.87
N ALA A 273 14.58 17.55 -30.42
CA ALA A 273 13.93 18.60 -29.63
C ALA A 273 12.71 18.06 -28.87
N GLN A 274 11.90 17.21 -29.52
CA GLN A 274 10.75 16.56 -28.88
C GLN A 274 11.20 15.64 -27.73
N PHE A 275 12.27 14.87 -27.91
CA PHE A 275 12.84 14.04 -26.86
C PHE A 275 13.31 14.89 -25.67
N GLN A 276 14.09 15.95 -25.92
CA GLN A 276 14.60 16.85 -24.88
C GLN A 276 13.45 17.43 -24.05
N LYS A 277 12.42 17.97 -24.71
CA LYS A 277 11.23 18.52 -24.05
C LYS A 277 10.58 17.51 -23.10
N TRP A 278 10.35 16.28 -23.56
CA TRP A 278 9.74 15.26 -22.71
C TRP A 278 10.67 14.69 -21.65
N PHE A 279 11.97 14.67 -21.90
CA PHE A 279 12.96 14.29 -20.90
C PHE A 279 12.98 15.31 -19.74
N ASP A 280 12.88 16.61 -20.06
CA ASP A 280 12.77 17.68 -19.07
C ASP A 280 11.44 17.60 -18.29
N ASP A 281 10.33 17.26 -18.95
CA ASP A 281 9.05 16.98 -18.27
C ASP A 281 9.19 15.81 -17.28
N ALA A 282 9.90 14.74 -17.65
CA ALA A 282 10.09 13.56 -16.79
C ALA A 282 10.96 13.88 -15.57
N LEU A 283 11.96 14.76 -15.74
CA LEU A 283 12.75 15.31 -14.65
C LEU A 283 11.88 16.16 -13.71
N ALA A 284 11.07 17.07 -14.27
CA ALA A 284 10.19 17.95 -13.49
C ALA A 284 9.11 17.18 -12.71
N ALA A 285 8.59 16.08 -13.27
CA ALA A 285 7.66 15.18 -12.59
C ALA A 285 8.32 14.34 -11.46
N GLY A 286 9.66 14.35 -11.37
CA GLY A 286 10.41 13.55 -10.42
C GLY A 286 10.28 12.05 -10.68
N SER A 287 10.23 11.64 -11.95
CA SER A 287 10.30 10.22 -12.31
C SER A 287 11.59 9.60 -11.77
N LYS A 288 11.51 8.36 -11.29
CA LYS A 288 12.68 7.65 -10.76
C LYS A 288 13.58 7.24 -11.93
N GLU A 289 14.84 7.71 -11.91
CA GLU A 289 15.84 7.43 -12.96
C GLU A 289 15.30 7.67 -14.39
N PRO A 290 14.95 8.93 -14.77
CA PRO A 290 14.31 9.22 -16.06
C PRO A 290 15.20 8.89 -17.27
N ASN A 291 16.51 8.73 -17.06
CA ASN A 291 17.49 8.28 -18.05
C ASN A 291 17.62 6.74 -18.16
N ALA A 292 16.87 5.96 -17.40
CA ALA A 292 16.82 4.51 -17.55
C ALA A 292 15.97 4.11 -18.76
N MET A 293 16.51 3.23 -19.61
CA MET A 293 15.85 2.74 -20.82
C MET A 293 16.06 1.25 -21.04
N ALA A 294 15.09 0.57 -21.63
CA ALA A 294 15.29 -0.80 -22.07
C ALA A 294 16.05 -0.82 -23.41
N LEU A 295 17.17 -1.52 -23.46
CA LEU A 295 17.90 -1.80 -24.71
C LEU A 295 17.52 -3.17 -25.24
N SER A 296 16.92 -3.21 -26.41
CA SER A 296 16.54 -4.42 -27.14
C SER A 296 17.46 -4.66 -28.33
N THR A 297 17.95 -5.88 -28.46
CA THR A 297 18.88 -6.31 -29.53
C THR A 297 18.60 -7.77 -29.89
N ALA A 298 18.90 -8.16 -31.12
CA ALA A 298 18.82 -9.54 -31.60
C ALA A 298 20.05 -9.85 -32.46
N GLY A 299 20.63 -11.04 -32.31
CA GLY A 299 21.75 -11.49 -33.17
C GLY A 299 21.23 -12.16 -34.43
N LYS A 300 22.09 -12.92 -35.13
CA LYS A 300 21.69 -13.66 -36.35
C LYS A 300 20.64 -14.74 -36.10
N ASP A 301 20.47 -15.17 -34.84
CA ASP A 301 19.44 -16.13 -34.44
C ASP A 301 18.03 -15.53 -34.38
N GLY A 302 17.90 -14.21 -34.57
CA GLY A 302 16.62 -13.50 -34.55
C GLY A 302 15.97 -13.44 -33.16
N LYS A 303 16.64 -13.89 -32.09
CA LYS A 303 16.07 -13.93 -30.74
C LYS A 303 16.29 -12.59 -30.02
N PRO A 304 15.22 -11.80 -29.81
CA PRO A 304 15.36 -10.54 -29.08
C PRO A 304 15.72 -10.82 -27.62
N SER A 305 16.53 -9.94 -27.06
CA SER A 305 16.74 -9.84 -25.63
C SER A 305 16.55 -8.39 -25.21
N SER A 306 16.18 -8.12 -23.96
CA SER A 306 16.03 -6.76 -23.41
C SER A 306 16.68 -6.67 -22.05
N ARG A 307 17.25 -5.51 -21.71
CA ARG A 307 17.68 -5.17 -20.34
C ARG A 307 17.68 -3.66 -20.14
N MET A 308 17.54 -3.22 -18.90
CA MET A 308 17.71 -1.80 -18.58
C MET A 308 19.17 -1.38 -18.71
N VAL A 309 19.39 -0.22 -19.32
CA VAL A 309 20.65 0.51 -19.38
C VAL A 309 20.37 1.98 -19.06
N LEU A 310 21.42 2.76 -18.81
CA LEU A 310 21.29 4.19 -18.57
C LEU A 310 21.77 4.97 -19.81
N LEU A 311 20.93 5.87 -20.29
CA LEU A 311 21.34 6.92 -21.23
C LEU A 311 22.40 7.79 -20.55
N LYS A 312 23.49 8.07 -21.28
CA LYS A 312 24.62 8.88 -20.82
C LYS A 312 24.77 10.20 -21.55
N GLY A 313 24.20 10.30 -22.74
CA GLY A 313 24.13 11.54 -23.51
C GLY A 313 23.26 11.32 -24.73
N PHE A 314 22.82 12.41 -25.34
CA PHE A 314 22.23 12.41 -26.66
C PHE A 314 22.49 13.78 -27.30
N ASN A 315 22.54 13.80 -28.62
CA ASN A 315 22.72 14.99 -29.44
C ASN A 315 22.05 14.75 -30.80
N ALA A 316 22.28 15.65 -31.77
CA ALA A 316 21.75 15.50 -33.12
C ALA A 316 22.23 14.22 -33.86
N ASP A 317 23.33 13.61 -33.40
CA ASP A 317 23.91 12.41 -34.02
C ASP A 317 23.31 11.12 -33.43
N GLY A 318 22.73 11.15 -32.23
CA GLY A 318 22.08 9.98 -31.64
C GLY A 318 22.06 9.93 -30.12
N PHE A 319 21.88 8.72 -29.59
CA PHE A 319 21.73 8.42 -28.18
C PHE A 319 22.89 7.52 -27.72
N VAL A 320 23.54 7.89 -26.62
CA VAL A 320 24.76 7.24 -26.15
C VAL A 320 24.51 6.46 -24.87
N TRP A 321 24.91 5.19 -24.87
CA TRP A 321 24.99 4.33 -23.70
C TRP A 321 26.26 3.48 -23.78
N TYR A 322 26.65 2.89 -22.65
CA TYR A 322 27.86 2.09 -22.57
C TYR A 322 27.54 0.66 -22.17
N THR A 323 28.23 -0.29 -22.79
CA THR A 323 28.15 -1.72 -22.50
C THR A 323 29.53 -2.35 -22.59
N ASN A 324 29.77 -3.45 -21.88
CA ASN A 324 30.99 -4.22 -22.06
C ASN A 324 31.00 -4.84 -23.48
N TYR A 325 32.12 -4.72 -24.19
CA TYR A 325 32.31 -5.27 -25.55
C TYR A 325 32.21 -6.80 -25.62
N SER A 326 32.41 -7.50 -24.49
CA SER A 326 32.23 -8.96 -24.37
C SER A 326 30.81 -9.37 -23.95
N SER A 327 29.90 -8.41 -23.73
CA SER A 327 28.53 -8.74 -23.33
C SER A 327 27.74 -9.37 -24.48
N ARG A 328 26.71 -10.16 -24.14
CA ARG A 328 25.75 -10.69 -25.11
C ARG A 328 25.21 -9.61 -26.06
N LYS A 329 24.91 -8.43 -25.52
CA LYS A 329 24.41 -7.27 -26.28
C LYS A 329 25.40 -6.77 -27.31
N ALA A 330 26.68 -6.64 -26.95
CA ALA A 330 27.72 -6.20 -27.85
C ALA A 330 27.94 -7.21 -29.00
N HIS A 331 27.94 -8.51 -28.70
CA HIS A 331 28.01 -9.54 -29.74
C HIS A 331 26.80 -9.52 -30.68
N GLN A 332 25.58 -9.38 -30.13
CA GLN A 332 24.38 -9.23 -30.96
C GLN A 332 24.45 -8.00 -31.86
N MET A 333 24.92 -6.85 -31.36
CA MET A 333 25.05 -5.62 -32.16
C MET A 333 26.16 -5.67 -33.20
N ALA A 334 27.22 -6.46 -32.96
CA ALA A 334 28.26 -6.71 -33.97
C ALA A 334 27.76 -7.61 -35.12
N GLU A 335 26.79 -8.48 -34.83
CA GLU A 335 26.15 -9.37 -35.80
C GLU A 335 25.00 -8.69 -36.57
N ASN A 336 24.25 -7.83 -35.88
CA ASN A 336 23.11 -7.08 -36.38
C ASN A 336 23.11 -5.71 -35.69
N SER A 337 23.44 -4.66 -36.43
CA SER A 337 23.56 -3.33 -35.87
C SER A 337 22.22 -2.69 -35.47
N GLN A 338 21.08 -3.33 -35.72
CA GLN A 338 19.78 -2.77 -35.33
C GLN A 338 19.48 -2.97 -33.84
N ALA A 339 19.09 -1.89 -33.17
CA ALA A 339 18.64 -1.91 -31.79
C ALA A 339 17.40 -1.03 -31.59
N ALA A 340 16.70 -1.29 -30.48
CA ALA A 340 15.60 -0.44 -30.02
C ALA A 340 15.82 0.01 -28.58
N LEU A 341 15.51 1.27 -28.29
CA LEU A 341 15.48 1.86 -26.96
C LEU A 341 14.03 2.17 -26.58
N LEU A 342 13.68 1.87 -25.32
CA LEU A 342 12.36 2.14 -24.77
C LEU A 342 12.47 2.89 -23.44
N PHE A 343 11.94 4.10 -23.40
CA PHE A 343 11.72 4.85 -22.16
C PHE A 343 10.26 4.70 -21.74
N TYR A 344 10.01 4.49 -20.45
CA TYR A 344 8.66 4.52 -19.89
C TYR A 344 8.67 5.42 -18.65
N TRP A 345 7.96 6.54 -18.74
CA TRP A 345 7.79 7.49 -17.65
C TRP A 345 6.36 7.38 -17.13
N ASP A 346 6.19 6.52 -16.13
CA ASP A 346 4.93 6.20 -15.46
C ASP A 346 4.14 7.45 -15.04
N LYS A 347 4.80 8.41 -14.39
CA LYS A 347 4.16 9.66 -13.93
C LYS A 347 3.57 10.51 -15.04
N LEU A 348 4.08 10.39 -16.25
CA LEU A 348 3.61 11.12 -17.42
C LEU A 348 2.68 10.29 -18.30
N ASN A 349 2.55 8.98 -18.04
CA ASN A 349 1.92 8.01 -18.94
C ASN A 349 2.49 8.08 -20.37
N ARG A 350 3.80 8.33 -20.50
CA ARG A 350 4.50 8.49 -21.78
C ARG A 350 5.53 7.40 -22.00
N GLN A 351 5.65 7.00 -23.26
CA GLN A 351 6.68 6.10 -23.75
C GLN A 351 7.40 6.73 -24.93
N VAL A 352 8.73 6.60 -24.97
CA VAL A 352 9.53 6.99 -26.12
C VAL A 352 10.22 5.77 -26.72
N ARG A 353 10.07 5.62 -28.03
CA ARG A 353 10.64 4.53 -28.82
C ARG A 353 11.66 5.11 -29.80
N ILE A 354 12.88 4.56 -29.75
CA ILE A 354 13.96 4.93 -30.67
C ILE A 354 14.45 3.63 -31.30
N GLU A 355 14.51 3.58 -32.61
CA GLU A 355 14.89 2.39 -33.38
C GLU A 355 15.89 2.80 -34.45
N GLY A 356 16.97 2.05 -34.60
CA GLY A 356 17.99 2.39 -35.59
C GLY A 356 19.29 1.59 -35.48
N PRO A 357 20.26 1.90 -36.36
CA PRO A 357 21.58 1.31 -36.32
C PRO A 357 22.37 1.77 -35.10
N VAL A 358 23.26 0.90 -34.62
CA VAL A 358 24.21 1.17 -33.54
C VAL A 358 25.62 1.19 -34.09
N GLU A 359 26.35 2.24 -33.75
CA GLU A 359 27.78 2.37 -34.02
C GLU A 359 28.57 2.58 -32.72
N LYS A 360 29.88 2.35 -32.80
CA LYS A 360 30.77 2.61 -31.67
C LYS A 360 31.12 4.09 -31.64
N VAL A 361 31.03 4.69 -30.46
CA VAL A 361 31.65 5.99 -30.20
C VAL A 361 33.17 5.90 -30.36
N SER A 362 33.84 7.05 -30.45
CA SER A 362 35.30 7.09 -30.56
C SER A 362 35.98 6.41 -29.36
N GLU A 363 37.17 5.84 -29.58
CA GLU A 363 37.96 5.23 -28.51
C GLU A 363 38.24 6.22 -27.38
N LYS A 364 38.56 7.47 -27.75
CA LYS A 364 38.76 8.58 -26.81
C LYS A 364 37.53 8.82 -25.93
N GLU A 365 36.33 8.91 -26.51
CA GLU A 365 35.09 9.10 -25.73
C GLU A 365 34.80 7.90 -24.81
N SER A 366 35.04 6.68 -25.32
CA SER A 366 34.90 5.45 -24.53
C SER A 366 35.87 5.41 -23.33
N GLU A 367 37.12 5.86 -23.51
CA GLU A 367 38.13 5.95 -22.45
C GLU A 367 37.80 7.04 -21.44
N GLU A 368 37.42 8.24 -21.90
CA GLU A 368 37.00 9.34 -21.03
C GLU A 368 35.80 8.93 -20.15
N TYR A 369 34.81 8.24 -20.73
CA TYR A 369 33.72 7.67 -19.95
C TYR A 369 34.23 6.60 -18.97
N PHE A 370 35.11 5.69 -19.38
CA PHE A 370 35.63 4.65 -18.49
C PHE A 370 36.32 5.27 -17.26
N HIS A 371 37.13 6.30 -17.46
CA HIS A 371 37.85 7.01 -16.41
C HIS A 371 36.95 7.86 -15.50
N SER A 372 35.80 8.34 -15.98
CA SER A 372 34.85 9.09 -15.14
C SER A 372 34.08 8.22 -14.14
N ARG A 373 34.07 6.88 -14.31
CA ARG A 373 33.35 5.96 -13.43
C ARG A 373 34.03 5.81 -12.06
N PRO A 374 33.28 5.56 -10.96
CA PRO A 374 33.88 5.24 -9.66
C PRO A 374 34.86 4.08 -9.74
N ARG A 375 35.96 4.11 -8.96
CA ARG A 375 37.05 3.13 -9.06
C ARG A 375 36.60 1.67 -8.91
N GLY A 376 35.64 1.38 -8.03
CA GLY A 376 35.06 0.04 -7.90
C GLY A 376 34.32 -0.43 -9.16
N SER A 377 33.68 0.49 -9.90
CA SER A 377 33.04 0.19 -11.19
C SER A 377 34.05 -0.06 -12.31
N GLN A 378 35.19 0.64 -12.30
CA GLN A 378 36.28 0.38 -13.25
C GLN A 378 36.86 -1.02 -13.04
N ILE A 379 37.19 -1.37 -11.79
CA ILE A 379 37.70 -2.71 -11.42
C ILE A 379 36.69 -3.80 -11.78
N GLY A 380 35.41 -3.60 -11.43
CA GLY A 380 34.35 -4.55 -11.75
C GLY A 380 34.18 -4.77 -13.27
N ALA A 381 34.34 -3.72 -14.07
CA ALA A 381 34.27 -3.83 -15.54
C ALA A 381 35.44 -4.60 -16.14
N ILE A 382 36.64 -4.52 -15.55
CA ILE A 382 37.85 -5.24 -15.99
C ILE A 382 37.81 -6.71 -15.55
N VAL A 383 37.42 -6.98 -14.30
CA VAL A 383 37.51 -8.31 -13.70
C VAL A 383 36.29 -9.19 -14.04
N SER A 384 35.13 -8.59 -14.30
CA SER A 384 33.91 -9.34 -14.62
C SER A 384 33.84 -9.71 -16.10
N LYS A 385 33.78 -11.02 -16.38
CA LYS A 385 33.29 -11.54 -17.66
C LYS A 385 31.77 -11.38 -17.70
N GLN A 386 31.31 -10.18 -18.06
CA GLN A 386 29.88 -9.87 -18.09
C GLN A 386 29.16 -10.82 -19.04
N SER A 387 28.04 -11.40 -18.59
CA SER A 387 27.24 -12.36 -19.36
C SER A 387 27.86 -13.75 -19.58
N THR A 388 28.88 -14.15 -18.80
CA THR A 388 29.31 -15.56 -18.72
C THR A 388 28.70 -16.27 -17.51
N VAL A 389 28.33 -17.54 -17.67
CA VAL A 389 27.90 -18.39 -16.55
C VAL A 389 29.06 -18.52 -15.55
N ILE A 390 28.81 -18.18 -14.29
CA ILE A 390 29.73 -18.50 -13.19
C ILE A 390 29.44 -19.97 -12.82
N PRO A 391 30.42 -20.89 -12.97
CA PRO A 391 30.25 -22.26 -12.49
C PRO A 391 29.85 -22.19 -11.01
N GLY A 392 28.76 -22.85 -10.64
CA GLY A 392 28.13 -22.68 -9.33
C GLY A 392 29.10 -22.86 -8.16
N ARG A 393 28.75 -22.27 -7.00
CA ARG A 393 29.40 -22.65 -5.74
C ARG A 393 29.08 -24.11 -5.47
N GLN A 394 30.03 -25.01 -5.68
CA GLN A 394 30.00 -26.31 -5.01
C GLN A 394 30.15 -26.01 -3.51
N VAL A 395 29.09 -26.25 -2.74
CA VAL A 395 29.12 -26.45 -1.29
C VAL A 395 28.81 -27.90 -1.05
#